data_AF-A0A1G8INU3-F1
#
_entry.id   AF-A0A1G8INU3-F1
#
_cell.length_a   1.000
_cell.length_b   1.000
_cell.length_c   1.000
_cell.angle_alpha   90.00
_cell.angle_beta   90.00
_cell.angle_gamma   90.00
#
_symmetry.space_group_name_H-M   'P 1'
#
loop_
_entity.id
_entity.type
_entity.pdbx_description
1 polymer ?
#
loop_
_entity_poly.entity_id
_entity_poly.type
_entity_poly.pdbx_seq_one_letter_code
_entity_poly.pdbx_strand_id
1 'polypeptide(L)'
;MNIAYSPCPNDTFVFHALVHGLIPNTPSFDVTYADIDKTNYWAANNEGPDIMKISFAALPWVLDDYRLVPCGGALGRGCGPLVLTAENTASPSDIAGKTVAVPSDRSTAYILFRLWTAQQVPGDIGSIRIMPFDEIMPAVQKGEVDAGLVIHEARFTYQTYGLHMLQDLGEWWEKDTGLPIPLGAIIVKRSSNVNVSELANWIRQSVQYAWDHPDVSREYVLQHAQEMSPDVADSHIDLYVNGFTKDLGRDGYGAIESLLGRAAKAGLVPHFDEGALK
;
A
#
# COMPACT_ATOMS: atom_id res chain seq x y z
N MET A 1 -17.54 15.46 2.75
CA MET A 1 -17.28 14.23 1.97
C MET A 1 -16.65 13.23 2.91
N ASN A 2 -16.96 11.95 2.78
CA ASN A 2 -16.38 10.92 3.65
C ASN A 2 -15.19 10.29 2.93
N ILE A 3 -14.07 10.16 3.62
CA ILE A 3 -12.85 9.54 3.09
C ILE A 3 -12.31 8.50 4.09
N ALA A 4 -11.80 7.37 3.59
CA ALA A 4 -11.03 6.42 4.40
C ALA A 4 -9.60 6.22 3.88
N TYR A 5 -8.63 6.24 4.78
CA TYR A 5 -7.22 5.92 4.52
C TYR A 5 -6.55 5.40 5.80
N SER A 6 -5.32 4.88 5.72
CA SER A 6 -4.66 4.32 6.89
C SER A 6 -4.12 5.43 7.81
N PRO A 7 -3.94 5.17 9.11
CA PRO A 7 -3.33 6.16 10.01
C PRO A 7 -1.81 6.31 9.80
N CYS A 8 -1.22 5.70 8.75
CA CYS A 8 0.21 5.70 8.51
C CYS A 8 0.74 7.12 8.20
N PRO A 9 2.03 7.40 8.48
CA PRO A 9 2.63 8.72 8.25
C PRO A 9 2.47 9.24 6.83
N ASN A 10 2.61 8.39 5.80
CA ASN A 10 2.49 8.81 4.41
C ASN A 10 1.08 9.33 4.10
N ASP A 11 0.02 8.67 4.60
CA ASP A 11 -1.36 9.05 4.30
C ASP A 11 -1.79 10.28 5.09
N THR A 12 -1.45 10.31 6.37
CA THR A 12 -1.71 11.50 7.20
C THR A 12 -0.97 12.71 6.66
N PHE A 13 0.27 12.56 6.18
CA PHE A 13 1.00 13.63 5.52
C PHE A 13 0.34 14.09 4.21
N VAL A 14 -0.05 13.17 3.34
CA VAL A 14 -0.72 13.47 2.05
C VAL A 14 -2.04 14.20 2.24
N PHE A 15 -2.85 13.79 3.21
CA PHE A 15 -4.22 14.28 3.38
C PHE A 15 -4.37 15.37 4.45
N HIS A 16 -3.33 15.67 5.24
CA HIS A 16 -3.40 16.64 6.35
C HIS A 16 -4.04 17.97 5.93
N ALA A 17 -3.48 18.63 4.91
CA ALA A 17 -3.94 19.93 4.47
C ALA A 17 -5.36 19.90 3.89
N LEU A 18 -5.72 18.80 3.21
CA LEU A 18 -7.08 18.60 2.69
C LEU A 18 -8.11 18.49 3.81
N VAL A 19 -7.86 17.64 4.81
CA VAL A 19 -8.85 17.31 5.84
C VAL A 19 -8.92 18.36 6.96
N HIS A 20 -7.91 19.23 7.07
CA HIS A 20 -7.90 20.37 8.02
C HIS A 20 -8.29 21.71 7.37
N GLY A 21 -8.78 21.70 6.12
CA GLY A 21 -9.27 22.92 5.46
C GLY A 21 -8.17 23.93 5.14
N LEU A 22 -6.92 23.49 5.00
CA LEU A 22 -5.80 24.35 4.60
C LEU A 22 -5.78 24.61 3.09
N ILE A 23 -6.56 23.84 2.31
CA ILE A 23 -6.73 24.03 0.87
C ILE A 23 -8.03 24.81 0.61
N PRO A 24 -7.96 25.98 -0.07
CA PRO A 24 -9.13 26.81 -0.31
C PRO A 24 -10.13 26.15 -1.27
N ASN A 25 -11.41 26.53 -1.14
CA ASN A 25 -12.51 26.04 -1.99
C ASN A 25 -12.66 24.50 -2.00
N THR A 26 -12.38 23.87 -0.86
CA THR A 26 -12.61 22.44 -0.64
C THR A 26 -13.85 22.22 0.23
N PRO A 27 -14.60 21.13 0.03
CA PRO A 27 -15.61 20.70 0.99
C PRO A 27 -14.92 20.20 2.27
N SER A 28 -15.64 20.17 3.39
CA SER A 28 -15.15 19.49 4.60
C SER A 28 -15.06 17.98 4.37
N PHE A 29 -14.00 17.36 4.90
CA PHE A 29 -13.80 15.91 4.85
C PHE A 29 -13.97 15.31 6.24
N ASP A 30 -14.72 14.20 6.32
CA ASP A 30 -14.80 13.36 7.52
C ASP A 30 -13.96 12.10 7.29
N VAL A 31 -13.02 11.85 8.20
CA VAL A 31 -11.96 10.86 8.02
C VAL A 31 -12.26 9.61 8.82
N THR A 32 -12.31 8.48 8.13
CA THR A 32 -12.30 7.15 8.75
C THR A 32 -10.91 6.53 8.60
N TYR A 33 -10.17 6.38 9.70
CA TYR A 33 -8.92 5.62 9.67
C TYR A 33 -9.22 4.13 9.61
N ALA A 34 -8.66 3.45 8.62
CA ALA A 34 -8.87 2.02 8.42
C ALA A 34 -7.61 1.36 7.85
N ASP A 35 -7.36 0.13 8.31
CA ASP A 35 -6.34 -0.73 7.72
C ASP A 35 -6.61 -1.00 6.23
N ILE A 36 -5.54 -1.17 5.45
CA ILE A 36 -5.63 -1.35 4.00
C ILE A 36 -6.36 -2.63 3.60
N ASP A 37 -6.26 -3.71 4.39
CA ASP A 37 -7.02 -4.93 4.16
C ASP A 37 -8.52 -4.66 4.26
N LYS A 38 -8.91 -3.92 5.31
CA LYS A 38 -10.30 -3.53 5.54
C LYS A 38 -10.85 -2.71 4.37
N THR A 39 -10.11 -1.70 3.90
CA THR A 39 -10.58 -0.86 2.78
C THR A 39 -10.62 -1.62 1.45
N ASN A 40 -9.72 -2.59 1.22
CA ASN A 40 -9.79 -3.49 0.07
C ASN A 40 -11.10 -4.27 0.05
N TYR A 41 -11.50 -4.83 1.20
CA TYR A 41 -12.75 -5.59 1.33
C TYR A 41 -13.99 -4.71 1.25
N TRP A 42 -13.97 -3.54 1.90
CA TRP A 42 -15.06 -2.58 1.79
C TRP A 42 -15.32 -2.18 0.34
N ALA A 43 -14.28 -1.76 -0.38
CA ALA A 43 -14.42 -1.37 -1.78
C ALA A 43 -14.95 -2.52 -2.66
N ALA A 44 -14.43 -3.74 -2.48
CA ALA A 44 -14.89 -4.92 -3.22
C ALA A 44 -16.34 -5.33 -2.91
N ASN A 45 -16.83 -5.01 -1.71
CA ASN A 45 -18.21 -5.26 -1.30
C ASN A 45 -19.12 -4.03 -1.53
N ASN A 46 -18.59 -2.96 -2.13
CA ASN A 46 -19.26 -1.67 -2.32
C ASN A 46 -19.74 -1.01 -1.00
N GLU A 47 -19.03 -1.31 0.09
CA GLU A 47 -19.19 -0.76 1.43
C GLU A 47 -18.20 0.41 1.67
N GLY A 48 -18.36 1.10 2.79
CA GLY A 48 -17.46 2.18 3.19
C GLY A 48 -17.73 3.53 2.52
N PRO A 49 -16.84 4.52 2.74
CA PRO A 49 -16.99 5.88 2.19
C PRO A 49 -16.89 5.97 0.67
N ASP A 50 -17.32 7.11 0.12
CA ASP A 50 -17.24 7.37 -1.32
C ASP A 50 -15.80 7.47 -1.83
N ILE A 51 -14.87 7.89 -0.97
CA ILE A 51 -13.44 8.03 -1.29
C ILE A 51 -12.67 7.10 -0.36
N MET A 52 -11.82 6.23 -0.91
CA MET A 52 -11.02 5.31 -0.10
C MET A 52 -9.62 5.16 -0.66
N LYS A 53 -8.65 4.93 0.21
CA LYS A 53 -7.37 4.33 -0.16
C LYS A 53 -7.51 2.81 -0.13
N ILE A 54 -7.09 2.15 -1.21
CA ILE A 54 -7.01 0.69 -1.32
C ILE A 54 -5.61 0.30 -1.82
N SER A 55 -5.31 -0.99 -1.87
CA SER A 55 -4.15 -1.49 -2.60
C SER A 55 -4.37 -1.36 -4.11
N PHE A 56 -3.33 -1.05 -4.90
CA PHE A 56 -3.46 -1.07 -6.37
C PHE A 56 -3.87 -2.45 -6.89
N ALA A 57 -3.35 -3.52 -6.27
CA ALA A 57 -3.77 -4.89 -6.55
C ALA A 57 -5.28 -5.09 -6.43
N ALA A 58 -5.97 -4.32 -5.57
CA ALA A 58 -7.41 -4.46 -5.35
C ALA A 58 -8.28 -3.84 -6.47
N LEU A 59 -7.70 -3.08 -7.41
CA LEU A 59 -8.44 -2.41 -8.48
C LEU A 59 -9.32 -3.35 -9.32
N PRO A 60 -8.87 -4.53 -9.78
CA PRO A 60 -9.67 -5.41 -10.63
C PRO A 60 -10.99 -5.88 -10.01
N TRP A 61 -11.13 -5.83 -8.68
CA TRP A 61 -12.37 -6.15 -7.98
C TRP A 61 -13.35 -4.97 -7.88
N VAL A 62 -12.92 -3.74 -8.14
CA VAL A 62 -13.69 -2.52 -7.81
C VAL A 62 -13.89 -1.58 -9.00
N LEU A 63 -13.24 -1.84 -10.14
CA LEU A 63 -13.25 -0.92 -11.30
C LEU A 63 -14.65 -0.66 -11.89
N ASP A 64 -15.60 -1.57 -11.68
CA ASP A 64 -17.00 -1.39 -12.11
C ASP A 64 -17.76 -0.36 -11.27
N ASP A 65 -17.42 -0.24 -9.98
CA ASP A 65 -18.10 0.63 -9.02
C ASP A 65 -17.30 1.91 -8.70
N TYR A 66 -15.99 1.91 -8.94
CA TYR A 66 -15.07 2.98 -8.55
C TYR A 66 -14.20 3.44 -9.72
N ARG A 67 -13.75 4.69 -9.63
CA ARG A 67 -12.72 5.28 -10.51
C ARG A 67 -11.42 5.45 -9.74
N LEU A 68 -10.30 5.17 -10.40
CA LEU A 68 -8.97 5.52 -9.90
C LEU A 68 -8.78 7.04 -9.93
N VAL A 69 -8.29 7.61 -8.82
CA VAL A 69 -7.84 9.00 -8.75
C VAL A 69 -6.34 9.03 -9.09
N PRO A 70 -5.87 9.87 -10.02
CA PRO A 70 -4.50 9.83 -10.56
C PRO A 70 -3.43 10.44 -9.63
N CYS A 71 -3.70 10.51 -8.32
CA CYS A 71 -2.82 11.07 -7.29
C CYS A 71 -3.24 10.61 -5.89
N GLY A 72 -2.47 10.96 -4.88
CA GLY A 72 -2.65 10.61 -3.46
C GLY A 72 -2.25 9.17 -3.10
N GLY A 73 -1.89 8.36 -4.11
CA GLY A 73 -1.44 7.00 -3.92
C GLY A 73 0.01 6.88 -3.42
N ALA A 74 0.41 5.64 -3.14
CA ALA A 74 1.78 5.26 -2.83
C ALA A 74 2.31 4.36 -3.96
N LEU A 75 3.34 4.84 -4.66
CA LEU A 75 4.01 4.15 -5.75
C LEU A 75 5.45 4.64 -5.79
N GLY A 76 6.42 3.75 -6.01
CA GLY A 76 7.81 4.20 -6.02
C GLY A 76 8.82 3.08 -6.17
N ARG A 77 10.08 3.44 -5.93
CA ARG A 77 11.22 2.52 -5.94
C ARG A 77 11.76 2.33 -4.53
N GLY A 78 12.34 1.17 -4.27
CA GLY A 78 12.86 0.81 -2.96
C GLY A 78 11.81 0.79 -1.86
N CYS A 79 10.51 0.78 -2.21
CA CYS A 79 9.37 0.85 -1.30
C CYS A 79 8.64 -0.51 -1.17
N GLY A 80 9.29 -1.59 -1.59
CA GLY A 80 8.71 -2.92 -1.61
C GLY A 80 8.40 -3.47 -0.21
N PRO A 81 7.38 -4.36 -0.11
CA PRO A 81 7.19 -5.21 1.06
C PRO A 81 8.39 -6.15 1.25
N LEU A 82 8.60 -6.57 2.50
CA LEU A 82 9.70 -7.49 2.84
C LEU A 82 9.14 -8.85 3.27
N VAL A 83 9.86 -9.91 2.95
CA VAL A 83 9.66 -11.23 3.56
C VAL A 83 10.69 -11.40 4.66
N LEU A 84 10.22 -11.59 5.89
CA LEU A 84 11.04 -11.71 7.08
C LEU A 84 10.98 -13.11 7.66
N THR A 85 12.07 -13.56 8.26
CA THR A 85 12.19 -14.83 8.99
C THR A 85 12.87 -14.62 10.34
N ALA A 86 12.58 -15.51 11.31
CA ALA A 86 13.26 -15.49 12.61
C ALA A 86 14.70 -15.98 12.51
N GLU A 87 14.94 -16.99 11.68
CA GLU A 87 16.30 -17.47 11.38
C GLU A 87 16.90 -16.65 10.24
N ASN A 88 18.24 -16.52 10.22
CA ASN A 88 18.97 -15.93 9.11
C ASN A 88 19.02 -16.91 7.93
N THR A 89 17.86 -17.14 7.32
CA THR A 89 17.70 -17.94 6.12
C THR A 89 18.21 -17.17 4.90
N ALA A 90 18.81 -17.87 3.95
CA ALA A 90 19.51 -17.24 2.82
C ALA A 90 18.88 -17.58 1.47
N SER A 91 17.95 -18.54 1.42
CA SER A 91 17.41 -19.04 0.17
C SER A 91 15.88 -18.99 0.16
N PRO A 92 15.24 -18.59 -0.96
CA PRO A 92 13.80 -18.72 -1.14
C PRO A 92 13.26 -20.15 -0.88
N SER A 93 14.09 -21.19 -1.06
CA SER A 93 13.72 -22.57 -0.73
C SER A 93 13.40 -22.81 0.75
N ASP A 94 13.88 -21.95 1.64
CA ASP A 94 13.76 -22.13 3.09
C ASP A 94 12.31 -21.91 3.58
N ILE A 95 11.47 -21.26 2.77
CA ILE A 95 10.04 -21.07 3.05
C ILE A 95 9.12 -22.03 2.28
N ALA A 96 9.67 -22.98 1.50
CA ALA A 96 8.86 -23.99 0.82
C ALA A 96 8.14 -24.89 1.84
N GLY A 97 6.83 -25.11 1.66
CA GLY A 97 6.01 -25.88 2.59
C GLY A 97 5.80 -25.23 3.96
N LYS A 98 6.22 -23.97 4.16
CA LYS A 98 6.12 -23.26 5.44
C LYS A 98 4.83 -22.46 5.60
N THR A 99 4.57 -22.01 6.83
CA THR A 99 3.47 -21.09 7.17
C THR A 99 3.95 -19.65 7.08
N VAL A 100 3.32 -18.85 6.22
CA VAL A 100 3.67 -17.43 6.02
C VAL A 100 2.52 -16.56 6.48
N ALA A 101 2.80 -15.65 7.43
CA ALA A 101 1.87 -14.59 7.81
C ALA A 101 1.84 -13.49 6.75
N VAL A 102 0.64 -13.00 6.41
CA VAL A 102 0.44 -11.92 5.43
C VAL A 102 -0.58 -10.91 5.97
N PRO A 103 -0.48 -9.62 5.60
CA PRO A 103 -1.37 -8.58 6.12
C PRO A 103 -2.75 -8.59 5.45
N SER A 104 -2.85 -9.24 4.29
CA SER A 104 -4.05 -9.27 3.44
C SER A 104 -3.83 -10.28 2.33
N ASP A 105 -4.90 -10.87 1.81
CA ASP A 105 -4.89 -11.69 0.59
C ASP A 105 -5.27 -10.90 -0.68
N ARG A 106 -5.54 -9.60 -0.55
CA ARG A 106 -5.88 -8.67 -1.67
C ARG A 106 -4.94 -7.48 -1.78
N SER A 107 -3.91 -7.41 -0.95
CA SER A 107 -2.92 -6.33 -1.00
C SER A 107 -1.93 -6.47 -2.16
N THR A 108 -1.36 -5.35 -2.60
CA THR A 108 -0.22 -5.39 -3.54
C THR A 108 0.92 -6.22 -2.98
N ALA A 109 1.17 -6.14 -1.67
CA ALA A 109 2.21 -6.92 -1.03
C ALA A 109 2.01 -8.42 -1.24
N TYR A 110 0.78 -8.90 -1.06
CA TYR A 110 0.46 -10.31 -1.26
C TYR A 110 0.56 -10.73 -2.72
N ILE A 111 0.11 -9.90 -3.65
CA ILE A 111 0.24 -10.19 -5.09
C ILE A 111 1.72 -10.29 -5.50
N LEU A 112 2.57 -9.36 -5.05
CA LEU A 112 4.02 -9.44 -5.29
C LEU A 112 4.63 -10.70 -4.68
N PHE A 113 4.24 -11.03 -3.44
CA PHE A 113 4.69 -12.25 -2.78
C PHE A 113 4.31 -13.49 -3.59
N ARG A 114 3.06 -13.60 -4.05
CA ARG A 114 2.59 -14.74 -4.86
C ARG A 114 3.29 -14.84 -6.21
N LEU A 115 3.58 -13.72 -6.87
CA LEU A 115 4.34 -13.70 -8.12
C LEU A 115 5.80 -14.09 -7.90
N TRP A 116 6.42 -13.62 -6.81
CA TRP A 116 7.78 -13.98 -6.45
C TRP A 116 7.90 -15.46 -6.07
N THR A 117 7.01 -15.98 -5.22
CA THR A 117 7.06 -17.39 -4.80
C THR A 117 6.91 -18.33 -5.98
N ALA A 118 6.00 -18.03 -6.92
CA ALA A 118 5.82 -18.82 -8.13
C ALA A 118 7.08 -18.90 -9.03
N GLN A 119 7.99 -17.92 -8.93
CA GLN A 119 9.23 -17.88 -9.71
C GLN A 119 10.45 -18.41 -8.94
N GLN A 120 10.53 -18.15 -7.64
CA GLN A 120 11.75 -18.31 -6.86
C GLN A 120 11.69 -19.44 -5.84
N VAL A 121 10.50 -19.83 -5.38
CA VAL A 121 10.34 -20.87 -4.35
C VAL A 121 10.07 -22.21 -5.03
N PRO A 122 10.90 -23.24 -4.83
CA PRO A 122 10.63 -24.58 -5.33
C PRO A 122 9.45 -25.21 -4.58
N GLY A 123 8.36 -25.44 -5.29
CA GLY A 123 7.12 -25.99 -4.71
C GLY A 123 6.23 -24.90 -4.11
N ASP A 124 5.19 -25.33 -3.38
CA ASP A 124 4.19 -24.42 -2.83
C ASP A 124 4.58 -23.92 -1.42
N ILE A 125 4.06 -22.75 -1.06
CA ILE A 125 3.98 -22.33 0.34
C ILE A 125 2.98 -23.24 1.06
N GLY A 126 3.34 -23.70 2.25
CA GLY A 126 2.53 -24.68 2.99
C GLY A 126 1.19 -24.13 3.44
N SER A 127 1.21 -22.97 4.12
CA SER A 127 -0.03 -22.29 4.48
C SER A 127 0.14 -20.77 4.55
N ILE A 128 -0.95 -20.05 4.29
CA ILE A 128 -1.02 -18.59 4.42
C ILE A 128 -1.90 -18.26 5.63
N ARG A 129 -1.39 -17.43 6.53
CA ARG A 129 -2.13 -16.94 7.70
C ARG A 129 -2.32 -15.44 7.59
N ILE A 130 -3.56 -14.99 7.37
CA ILE A 130 -3.89 -13.57 7.34
C ILE A 130 -3.98 -13.06 8.78
N MET A 131 -3.29 -11.95 9.09
CA MET A 131 -3.35 -11.27 10.39
C MET A 131 -3.04 -9.77 10.23
N PRO A 132 -3.43 -8.91 11.19
CA PRO A 132 -3.04 -7.49 11.20
C PRO A 132 -1.53 -7.29 11.03
N PHE A 133 -1.12 -6.25 10.31
CA PHE A 133 0.29 -6.07 9.93
C PHE A 133 1.24 -5.90 11.13
N ASP A 134 0.74 -5.29 12.21
CA ASP A 134 1.42 -5.07 13.49
C ASP A 134 1.64 -6.36 14.29
N GLU A 135 0.84 -7.40 14.03
CA GLU A 135 0.99 -8.72 14.65
C GLU A 135 2.02 -9.63 13.94
N ILE A 136 2.37 -9.33 12.67
CA ILE A 136 3.20 -10.21 11.84
C ILE A 136 4.61 -10.37 12.41
N MET A 137 5.32 -9.26 12.69
CA MET A 137 6.69 -9.34 13.23
C MET A 137 6.74 -10.05 14.59
N PRO A 138 5.86 -9.75 15.57
CA PRO A 138 5.74 -10.52 16.80
C PRO A 138 5.48 -12.02 16.58
N ALA A 139 4.60 -12.39 15.63
CA ALA A 139 4.27 -13.78 15.35
C ALA A 139 5.47 -14.56 14.79
N VAL A 140 6.25 -13.94 13.89
CA VAL A 140 7.50 -14.52 13.37
C VAL A 140 8.52 -14.67 14.49
N GLN A 141 8.72 -13.62 15.32
CA GLN A 141 9.68 -13.64 16.42
C GLN A 141 9.39 -14.77 17.43
N LYS A 142 8.11 -15.03 17.71
CA LYS A 142 7.67 -16.09 18.63
C LYS A 142 7.67 -17.50 18.01
N GLY A 143 7.92 -17.61 16.70
CA GLY A 143 7.83 -18.87 15.96
C GLY A 143 6.40 -19.41 15.79
N GLU A 144 5.39 -18.54 15.89
CA GLU A 144 3.99 -18.91 15.63
C GLU A 144 3.72 -19.11 14.12
N VAL A 145 4.56 -18.51 13.30
CA VAL A 145 4.65 -18.65 11.83
C VAL A 145 6.13 -18.71 11.44
N ASP A 146 6.44 -19.32 10.30
CA ASP A 146 7.83 -19.49 9.85
C ASP A 146 8.39 -18.22 9.19
N ALA A 147 7.53 -17.45 8.50
CA ALA A 147 7.90 -16.20 7.84
C ALA A 147 6.74 -15.19 7.87
N GLY A 148 7.06 -13.92 7.65
CA GLY A 148 6.10 -12.83 7.62
C GLY A 148 6.32 -11.91 6.43
N LEU A 149 5.27 -11.68 5.66
CA LEU A 149 5.23 -10.60 4.67
C LEU A 149 4.86 -9.31 5.38
N VAL A 150 5.77 -8.34 5.43
CA VAL A 150 5.57 -7.09 6.15
C VAL A 150 5.53 -5.88 5.22
N ILE A 151 4.86 -4.83 5.69
CA ILE A 151 4.59 -3.58 4.98
C ILE A 151 4.89 -2.39 5.92
N HIS A 152 4.61 -1.17 5.46
CA HIS A 152 4.69 0.05 6.26
C HIS A 152 6.08 0.29 6.87
N GLU A 153 6.15 0.59 8.16
CA GLU A 153 7.37 0.89 8.90
C GLU A 153 8.21 -0.32 9.28
N ALA A 154 7.69 -1.54 9.13
CA ALA A 154 8.39 -2.76 9.52
C ALA A 154 9.79 -2.87 8.88
N ARG A 155 9.98 -2.30 7.68
CA ARG A 155 11.29 -2.23 7.01
C ARG A 155 12.36 -1.46 7.77
N PHE A 156 11.97 -0.54 8.64
CA PHE A 156 12.87 0.27 9.46
C PHE A 156 13.09 -0.31 10.85
N THR A 157 12.23 -1.24 11.29
CA THR A 157 12.17 -1.69 12.69
C THR A 157 12.38 -3.19 12.86
N TYR A 158 12.32 -4.01 11.81
CA TYR A 158 12.40 -5.47 11.95
C TYR A 158 13.66 -5.99 12.66
N GLN A 159 14.78 -5.24 12.58
CA GLN A 159 16.02 -5.60 13.26
C GLN A 159 15.89 -5.52 14.78
N THR A 160 15.01 -4.65 15.31
CA THR A 160 14.76 -4.57 16.76
C THR A 160 14.00 -5.79 17.29
N TYR A 161 13.29 -6.49 16.41
CA TYR A 161 12.66 -7.78 16.68
C TYR A 161 13.63 -8.97 16.54
N GLY A 162 14.88 -8.73 16.12
CA GLY A 162 15.84 -9.80 15.83
C GLY A 162 15.48 -10.60 14.58
N LEU A 163 14.66 -10.04 13.69
CA LEU A 163 14.26 -10.70 12.45
C LEU A 163 15.28 -10.45 11.35
N HIS A 164 15.26 -11.32 10.35
CA HIS A 164 16.12 -11.28 9.18
C HIS A 164 15.29 -11.09 7.92
N MET A 165 15.79 -10.29 6.98
CA MET A 165 15.16 -10.10 5.68
C MET A 165 15.59 -11.21 4.73
N LEU A 166 14.64 -12.07 4.36
CA LEU A 166 14.83 -13.09 3.33
C LEU A 166 14.80 -12.46 1.94
N GLN A 167 13.85 -11.54 1.69
CA GLN A 167 13.67 -10.92 0.39
C GLN A 167 13.04 -9.53 0.50
N ASP A 168 13.60 -8.55 -0.21
CA ASP A 168 12.90 -7.32 -0.59
C ASP A 168 12.16 -7.56 -1.91
N LEU A 169 10.82 -7.56 -1.86
CA LEU A 169 9.99 -7.81 -3.04
C LEU A 169 9.99 -6.63 -4.03
N GLY A 170 10.35 -5.45 -3.55
CA GLY A 170 10.54 -4.28 -4.41
C GLY A 170 11.82 -4.37 -5.22
N GLU A 171 12.94 -4.71 -4.59
CA GLU A 171 14.19 -4.94 -5.30
C GLU A 171 14.04 -6.04 -6.36
N TRP A 172 13.40 -7.16 -5.99
CA TRP A 172 13.10 -8.23 -6.95
C TRP A 172 12.27 -7.74 -8.14
N TRP A 173 11.18 -7.01 -7.87
CA TRP A 173 10.30 -6.49 -8.92
C TRP A 173 11.01 -5.50 -9.84
N GLU A 174 11.80 -4.58 -9.28
CA GLU A 174 12.54 -3.58 -10.04
C GLU A 174 13.63 -4.21 -10.91
N LYS A 175 14.32 -5.23 -10.40
CA LYS A 175 15.32 -5.97 -11.17
C LYS A 175 14.70 -6.72 -12.35
N ASP A 176 13.52 -7.31 -12.15
CA ASP A 176 12.83 -8.09 -13.18
C ASP A 176 12.17 -7.20 -14.24
N THR A 177 11.58 -6.08 -13.83
CA THR A 177 10.71 -5.26 -14.70
C THR A 177 11.32 -3.93 -15.11
N GLY A 178 12.26 -3.40 -14.34
CA GLY A 178 12.71 -2.02 -14.45
C GLY A 178 11.66 -0.98 -14.02
N LEU A 179 10.50 -1.38 -13.48
CA LEU A 179 9.37 -0.49 -13.16
C LEU A 179 9.27 -0.22 -11.65
N PRO A 180 8.72 0.94 -11.23
CA PRO A 180 8.35 1.17 -9.84
C PRO A 180 7.19 0.24 -9.40
N ILE A 181 6.91 0.21 -8.10
CA ILE A 181 5.94 -0.70 -7.49
C ILE A 181 4.67 0.07 -7.10
N PRO A 182 3.49 -0.29 -7.61
CA PRO A 182 2.23 0.36 -7.28
C PRO A 182 1.62 -0.24 -6.00
N LEU A 183 1.72 0.45 -4.86
CA LEU A 183 1.30 -0.08 -3.55
C LEU A 183 -0.13 0.29 -3.19
N GLY A 184 -0.43 1.60 -3.08
CA GLY A 184 -1.73 2.11 -2.63
C GLY A 184 -2.36 3.08 -3.63
N ALA A 185 -3.63 2.87 -3.96
CA ALA A 185 -4.42 3.68 -4.87
C ALA A 185 -5.47 4.49 -4.10
N ILE A 186 -5.84 5.66 -4.61
CA ILE A 186 -7.04 6.37 -4.18
C ILE A 186 -8.16 6.11 -5.17
N ILE A 187 -9.32 5.74 -4.68
CA ILE A 187 -10.50 5.46 -5.48
C ILE A 187 -11.67 6.35 -5.06
N VAL A 188 -12.55 6.65 -6.01
CA VAL A 188 -13.80 7.36 -5.78
C VAL A 188 -14.98 6.64 -6.42
N LYS A 189 -16.07 6.48 -5.68
CA LYS A 189 -17.26 5.75 -6.10
C LYS A 189 -17.90 6.42 -7.31
N ARG A 190 -18.19 5.65 -8.36
CA ARG A 190 -18.77 6.13 -9.63
C ARG A 190 -20.14 6.77 -9.44
N SER A 191 -20.95 6.23 -8.51
CA SER A 191 -22.27 6.73 -8.17
C SER A 191 -22.26 7.99 -7.29
N SER A 192 -21.09 8.40 -6.79
CA SER A 192 -20.98 9.65 -6.03
C SER A 192 -21.07 10.87 -6.96
N ASN A 193 -21.47 12.01 -6.40
CA ASN A 193 -21.45 13.29 -7.13
C ASN A 193 -20.05 13.94 -7.15
N VAL A 194 -19.00 13.22 -6.72
CA VAL A 194 -17.64 13.76 -6.63
C VAL A 194 -17.02 13.78 -8.02
N ASN A 195 -16.60 14.96 -8.47
CA ASN A 195 -15.85 15.10 -9.70
C ASN A 195 -14.40 14.63 -9.47
N VAL A 196 -13.98 13.58 -10.19
CA VAL A 196 -12.64 12.97 -10.03
C VAL A 196 -11.50 13.96 -10.33
N SER A 197 -11.66 14.85 -11.31
CA SER A 197 -10.65 15.84 -11.68
C SER A 197 -10.51 16.91 -10.61
N GLU A 198 -11.62 17.30 -9.99
CA GLU A 198 -11.65 18.26 -8.89
C GLU A 198 -11.03 17.66 -7.62
N LEU A 199 -11.43 16.43 -7.27
CA LEU A 199 -10.83 15.68 -6.17
C LEU A 199 -9.32 15.52 -6.35
N ALA A 200 -8.87 15.14 -7.55
CA ALA A 200 -7.46 15.02 -7.86
C ALA A 200 -6.71 16.37 -7.71
N ASN A 201 -7.35 17.49 -8.08
CA ASN A 201 -6.78 18.81 -7.91
C ASN A 201 -6.65 19.20 -6.43
N TRP A 202 -7.63 18.86 -5.58
CA TRP A 202 -7.55 19.10 -4.14
C TRP A 202 -6.46 18.26 -3.47
N ILE A 203 -6.36 16.97 -3.82
CA ILE A 203 -5.32 16.08 -3.30
C ILE A 203 -3.93 16.57 -3.72
N ARG A 204 -3.75 16.97 -4.99
CA ARG A 204 -2.47 17.54 -5.46
C ARG A 204 -2.06 18.79 -4.70
N GLN A 205 -3.01 19.66 -4.40
CA GLN A 205 -2.76 20.85 -3.57
C GLN A 205 -2.39 20.46 -2.14
N SER A 206 -3.04 19.44 -1.57
CA SER A 206 -2.70 18.92 -0.23
C SER A 206 -1.28 18.36 -0.16
N VAL A 207 -0.89 17.53 -1.14
CA VAL A 207 0.47 17.00 -1.25
C VAL A 207 1.49 18.13 -1.41
N GLN A 208 1.21 19.10 -2.28
CA GLN A 208 2.10 20.24 -2.50
C GLN A 208 2.26 21.08 -1.23
N TYR A 209 1.16 21.34 -0.52
CA TYR A 209 1.19 22.07 0.75
C TYR A 209 2.02 21.33 1.80
N ALA A 210 1.85 20.01 1.90
CA ALA A 210 2.62 19.21 2.86
C ALA A 210 4.13 19.23 2.55
N TRP A 211 4.53 19.23 1.27
CA TRP A 211 5.94 19.39 0.89
C TRP A 211 6.50 20.80 1.14
N ASP A 212 5.70 21.84 0.90
CA ASP A 212 6.11 23.23 1.13
C ASP A 212 6.14 23.59 2.63
N HIS A 213 5.37 22.85 3.45
CA HIS A 213 5.16 23.10 4.87
C HIS A 213 5.17 21.80 5.71
N PRO A 214 6.25 21.00 5.70
CA PRO A 214 6.25 19.68 6.34
C PRO A 214 6.01 19.75 7.86
N ASP A 215 6.50 20.80 8.51
CA ASP A 215 6.32 21.02 9.96
C ASP A 215 4.85 21.18 10.35
N VAL A 216 4.01 21.72 9.46
CA VAL A 216 2.58 21.93 9.72
C VAL A 216 1.84 20.60 9.86
N SER A 217 2.28 19.55 9.15
CA SER A 217 1.69 18.22 9.23
C SER A 217 2.22 17.36 10.38
N ARG A 218 3.28 17.80 11.07
CA ARG A 218 4.04 16.97 12.02
C ARG A 218 3.20 16.47 13.20
N GLU A 219 2.44 17.36 13.84
CA GLU A 219 1.59 16.99 14.98
C GLU A 219 0.53 15.97 14.58
N TYR A 220 -0.15 16.22 13.44
CA TYR A 220 -1.17 15.32 12.92
C TYR A 220 -0.61 13.94 12.56
N VAL A 221 0.55 13.88 11.91
CA VAL A 221 1.24 12.62 11.60
C VAL A 221 1.56 11.83 12.88
N LEU A 222 2.22 12.47 13.85
CA LEU A 222 2.67 11.80 15.07
C LEU A 222 1.52 11.36 15.98
N GLN A 223 0.38 12.05 15.95
CA GLN A 223 -0.81 11.65 16.69
C GLN A 223 -1.37 10.29 16.22
N HIS A 224 -1.18 9.95 14.95
CA HIS A 224 -1.74 8.74 14.33
C HIS A 224 -0.71 7.61 14.16
N ALA A 225 0.58 7.95 14.06
CA ALA A 225 1.69 7.00 13.94
C ALA A 225 2.11 6.40 15.29
N GLN A 226 1.15 5.93 16.09
CA GLN A 226 1.44 5.34 17.41
C GLN A 226 2.52 4.26 17.28
N GLU A 227 3.47 4.26 18.22
CA GLU A 227 4.63 3.35 18.27
C GLU A 227 5.80 3.68 17.31
N MET A 228 5.73 4.78 16.55
CA MET A 228 6.80 5.22 15.66
C MET A 228 7.62 6.38 16.26
N SER A 229 8.94 6.32 16.15
CA SER A 229 9.78 7.49 16.44
C SER A 229 9.63 8.55 15.34
N PRO A 230 9.85 9.84 15.65
CA PRO A 230 9.79 10.89 14.63
C PRO A 230 10.69 10.62 13.42
N ASP A 231 11.90 10.10 13.64
CA ASP A 231 12.84 9.78 12.55
C ASP A 231 12.34 8.65 11.64
N VAL A 232 11.64 7.66 12.20
CA VAL A 232 11.03 6.59 11.40
C VAL A 232 9.81 7.12 10.63
N ALA A 233 9.04 8.04 11.21
CA ALA A 233 7.93 8.70 10.52
C ALA A 233 8.42 9.55 9.34
N ASP A 234 9.49 10.33 9.54
CA ASP A 234 10.13 11.12 8.49
C ASP A 234 10.66 10.19 7.38
N SER A 235 11.37 9.10 7.73
CA SER A 235 11.84 8.08 6.76
C SER A 235 10.71 7.39 5.99
N HIS A 236 9.57 7.17 6.65
CA HIS A 236 8.39 6.58 6.05
C HIS A 236 7.76 7.53 5.03
N ILE A 237 7.62 8.82 5.36
CA ILE A 237 7.10 9.84 4.45
C ILE A 237 8.01 9.96 3.22
N ASP A 238 9.33 10.12 3.42
CA ASP A 238 10.30 10.28 2.33
C ASP A 238 10.27 9.12 1.32
N LEU A 239 10.03 7.90 1.81
CA LEU A 239 9.97 6.73 0.97
C LEU A 239 8.67 6.64 0.15
N TYR A 240 7.52 6.87 0.79
CA TYR A 240 6.20 6.58 0.20
C TYR A 240 5.48 7.80 -0.38
N VAL A 241 5.91 9.03 -0.07
CA VAL A 241 5.34 10.29 -0.59
C VAL A 241 6.33 10.94 -1.56
N ASN A 242 6.10 10.73 -2.86
CA ASN A 242 7.04 11.16 -3.89
C ASN A 242 6.31 11.69 -5.14
N GLY A 243 7.01 11.86 -6.26
CA GLY A 243 6.44 12.37 -7.51
C GLY A 243 5.17 11.63 -7.96
N PHE A 244 5.10 10.31 -7.77
CA PHE A 244 3.94 9.50 -8.11
C PHE A 244 2.71 9.76 -7.24
N THR A 245 2.93 10.23 -6.01
CA THR A 245 1.86 10.65 -5.10
C THR A 245 1.19 11.91 -5.63
N LYS A 246 1.94 12.84 -6.25
CA LYS A 246 1.35 14.03 -6.87
C LYS A 246 0.70 13.72 -8.22
N ASP A 247 1.31 12.87 -9.02
CA ASP A 247 0.76 12.43 -10.30
C ASP A 247 1.33 11.07 -10.69
N LEU A 248 0.47 10.09 -10.98
CA LEU A 248 0.92 8.77 -11.44
C LEU A 248 1.79 8.89 -12.71
N GLY A 249 1.43 9.79 -13.62
CA GLY A 249 2.11 9.94 -14.91
C GLY A 249 2.15 8.64 -15.72
N ARG A 250 2.88 8.67 -16.84
CA ARG A 250 3.00 7.50 -17.72
C ARG A 250 3.61 6.29 -17.02
N ASP A 251 4.65 6.50 -16.21
CA ASP A 251 5.39 5.42 -15.58
C ASP A 251 4.61 4.77 -14.44
N GLY A 252 3.80 5.54 -13.70
CA GLY A 252 2.91 5.00 -12.68
C GLY A 252 1.81 4.13 -13.29
N TYR A 253 1.17 4.59 -14.38
CA TYR A 253 0.22 3.76 -15.12
C TYR A 253 0.88 2.50 -15.69
N GLY A 254 2.09 2.60 -16.26
CA GLY A 254 2.82 1.44 -16.75
C GLY A 254 3.16 0.42 -15.66
N ALA A 255 3.47 0.87 -14.44
CA ALA A 255 3.67 0.00 -13.29
C ALA A 255 2.38 -0.72 -12.86
N ILE A 256 1.24 -0.02 -12.85
CA ILE A 256 -0.07 -0.60 -12.53
C ILE A 256 -0.47 -1.64 -13.57
N GLU A 257 -0.40 -1.29 -14.86
CA GLU A 257 -0.71 -2.18 -15.98
C GLU A 257 0.17 -3.46 -15.93
N SER A 258 1.47 -3.31 -15.64
CA SER A 258 2.39 -4.45 -15.51
C SER A 258 2.05 -5.36 -14.33
N LEU A 259 1.83 -4.82 -13.13
CA LEU A 259 1.49 -5.62 -11.95
C LEU A 259 0.18 -6.37 -12.16
N LEU A 260 -0.89 -5.65 -12.51
CA LEU A 260 -2.22 -6.23 -12.63
C LEU A 260 -2.30 -7.20 -13.81
N GLY A 261 -1.65 -6.90 -14.93
CA GLY A 261 -1.59 -7.80 -16.09
C GLY A 261 -0.89 -9.12 -15.77
N ARG A 262 0.20 -9.10 -14.99
CA ARG A 262 0.87 -10.33 -14.53
C ARG A 262 0.03 -11.08 -13.51
N ALA A 263 -0.58 -10.38 -12.57
CA ALA A 263 -1.45 -10.97 -11.56
C ALA A 263 -2.66 -11.67 -12.19
N ALA A 264 -3.30 -11.05 -13.19
CA ALA A 264 -4.44 -11.62 -13.90
C ALA A 264 -4.04 -12.86 -14.71
N LYS A 265 -2.88 -12.83 -15.40
CA LYS A 265 -2.33 -14.00 -16.11
C LYS A 265 -2.02 -15.17 -15.16
N ALA A 266 -1.63 -14.87 -13.93
CA ALA A 266 -1.39 -15.86 -12.88
C ALA A 266 -2.68 -16.29 -12.14
N GLY A 267 -3.84 -15.75 -12.49
CA GLY A 267 -5.12 -16.04 -11.83
C GLY A 267 -5.22 -15.52 -10.39
N LEU A 268 -4.39 -14.54 -10.01
CA LEU A 268 -4.35 -13.96 -8.66
C LEU A 268 -5.37 -12.83 -8.45
N VAL A 269 -5.80 -12.20 -9.54
CA VAL A 269 -6.83 -11.16 -9.57
C VAL A 269 -7.82 -11.46 -10.70
N PRO A 270 -9.07 -10.94 -10.64
CA PRO A 270 -10.00 -10.99 -11.76
C PRO A 270 -9.42 -10.39 -13.04
N HIS A 271 -9.90 -10.86 -14.19
CA HIS A 271 -9.69 -10.15 -15.44
C HIS A 271 -10.42 -8.81 -15.39
N PHE A 272 -9.79 -7.77 -15.94
CA PHE A 272 -10.33 -6.43 -15.99
C PHE A 272 -9.97 -5.79 -17.34
N ASP A 273 -10.72 -4.76 -17.74
CA ASP A 273 -10.38 -3.92 -18.88
C ASP A 273 -9.34 -2.87 -18.46
N GLU A 274 -8.16 -2.88 -19.10
CA GLU A 274 -7.11 -1.88 -18.86
C GLU A 274 -7.58 -0.45 -19.14
N GLY A 275 -8.56 -0.28 -20.05
CA GLY A 275 -9.21 0.99 -20.31
C GLY A 275 -9.95 1.57 -19.10
N ALA A 276 -10.36 0.73 -18.14
CA ALA A 276 -11.06 1.18 -16.94
C ALA A 276 -10.14 1.88 -15.92
N LEU A 277 -8.82 1.79 -16.08
CA LEU A 277 -7.85 2.54 -15.26
C LEU A 277 -7.79 4.03 -15.61
N LYS A 278 -8.37 4.45 -16.74
CA LYS A 278 -8.24 5.79 -17.33
C LYS A 278 -9.56 6.58 -17.27
#